data_AF-A0A534VHF2-F1
#
_entry.id   AF-A0A534VHF2-F1
#
_cell.length_a   1.000
_cell.length_b   1.000
_cell.length_c   1.000
_cell.angle_alpha   90.00
_cell.angle_beta   90.00
_cell.angle_gamma   90.00
#
_symmetry.space_group_name_H-M   'P 1'
#
loop_
_entity.id
_entity.type
_entity.pdbx_description
1 polymer ?
#
loop_
_entity_poly.entity_id
_entity_poly.type
_entity_poly.pdbx_seq_one_letter_code
_entity_poly.pdbx_strand_id
1 'polypeptide(L)'
;RGDTLTVKETVLIPHSLGWFYAAFTAYLGFIPYRDEGKLMGLAALGEERRANNPWPERLSKILRVTRDGYEVDPTFTKFGGHYFADRFTDALVKLVTGFDPTLEPVAYGEKIQQGGAAVSKYLDPRYVDLAWGVQEKLEEAAKAMVTRAVKEYGIRNLCIAGGVGLNCKMNGELLQATPVERIFVQPASNDAGTSIGA
;
A
#
# COMPACT_ATOMS: atom_id res chain seq x y z
N ARG A 1 -17.31 -0.39 28.00
CA ARG A 1 -16.42 0.24 29.01
C ARG A 1 -15.07 0.48 28.32
N GLY A 2 -14.57 1.70 28.37
CA GLY A 2 -13.40 2.15 27.60
C GLY A 2 -13.65 3.58 27.10
N ASP A 3 -13.42 4.56 27.95
CA ASP A 3 -13.50 6.01 27.70
C ASP A 3 -12.10 6.64 27.59
N THR A 4 -11.06 5.81 27.53
CA THR A 4 -9.66 6.21 27.49
C THR A 4 -8.95 5.61 26.28
N LEU A 5 -8.13 6.43 25.61
CA LEU A 5 -7.23 6.02 24.55
C LEU A 5 -5.78 6.18 25.05
N THR A 6 -5.02 5.10 25.03
CA THR A 6 -3.61 5.09 25.43
C THR A 6 -2.76 4.73 24.23
N VAL A 7 -1.86 5.64 23.83
CA VAL A 7 -0.88 5.36 22.79
C VAL A 7 0.12 4.33 23.30
N LYS A 8 0.25 3.21 22.59
CA LYS A 8 1.23 2.17 22.88
C LYS A 8 2.47 2.28 22.01
N GLU A 9 2.27 2.55 20.72
CA GLU A 9 3.34 2.63 19.73
C GLU A 9 3.02 3.71 18.70
N THR A 10 4.06 4.20 18.02
CA THR A 10 3.94 5.19 16.95
C THR A 10 5.05 4.97 15.93
N VAL A 11 4.69 4.94 14.66
CA VAL A 11 5.63 5.04 13.55
C VAL A 11 5.56 6.47 13.02
N LEU A 12 6.68 7.19 13.10
CA LEU A 12 6.74 8.58 12.68
C LEU A 12 6.95 8.69 11.17
N ILE A 13 6.43 9.76 10.58
CA ILE A 13 6.83 10.16 9.23
C ILE A 13 8.35 10.37 9.20
N PRO A 14 9.03 10.02 8.08
CA PRO A 14 8.48 9.60 6.79
C PRO A 14 8.25 8.09 6.60
N HIS A 15 8.29 7.26 7.65
CA HIS A 15 8.19 5.79 7.55
C HIS A 15 6.74 5.28 7.40
N SER A 16 5.97 5.85 6.47
CA SER A 16 4.52 5.65 6.36
C SER A 16 4.12 4.61 5.31
N LEU A 17 3.29 3.63 5.70
CA LEU A 17 2.60 2.74 4.75
C LEU A 17 1.71 3.50 3.76
N GLY A 18 1.08 4.58 4.21
CA GLY A 18 0.27 5.44 3.35
C GLY A 18 1.11 6.13 2.28
N TRP A 19 2.33 6.57 2.62
CA TRP A 19 3.24 7.15 1.64
C TRP A 19 3.82 6.12 0.68
N PHE A 20 4.13 4.91 1.16
CA PHE A 20 4.48 3.79 0.30
C PHE A 20 3.39 3.51 -0.74
N TYR A 21 2.14 3.39 -0.31
CA TYR A 21 1.03 3.08 -1.20
C TYR A 21 0.71 4.24 -2.16
N ALA A 22 0.76 5.48 -1.68
CA ALA A 22 0.59 6.69 -2.48
C ALA A 22 1.69 6.88 -3.54
N ALA A 23 2.93 6.51 -3.22
CA ALA A 23 4.05 6.53 -4.18
C ALA A 23 3.78 5.63 -5.38
N PHE A 24 3.34 4.40 -5.17
CA PHE A 24 2.99 3.49 -6.26
C PHE A 24 1.67 3.87 -6.94
N THR A 25 0.74 4.50 -6.22
CA THR A 25 -0.46 5.10 -6.84
C THR A 25 -0.06 6.13 -7.90
N ALA A 26 0.87 7.04 -7.58
CA ALA A 26 1.45 7.95 -8.56
C ALA A 26 2.22 7.22 -9.66
N TYR A 27 3.04 6.22 -9.32
CA TYR A 27 3.85 5.47 -10.28
C TYR A 27 3.01 4.81 -11.39
N LEU A 28 1.81 4.35 -11.03
CA LEU A 28 0.85 3.71 -11.93
C LEU A 28 -0.03 4.72 -12.70
N GLY A 29 0.28 6.01 -12.60
CA GLY A 29 -0.42 7.09 -13.31
C GLY A 29 -1.75 7.50 -12.68
N PHE A 30 -2.01 7.09 -11.45
CA PHE A 30 -3.18 7.49 -10.68
C PHE A 30 -2.89 8.70 -9.79
N ILE A 31 -3.94 9.35 -9.28
CA ILE A 31 -3.81 10.56 -8.44
C ILE A 31 -3.68 10.16 -6.96
N PRO A 32 -2.56 10.45 -6.27
CA PRO A 32 -2.39 10.18 -4.84
C PRO A 32 -3.43 10.89 -3.96
N TYR A 33 -3.77 10.27 -2.84
CA TYR A 33 -4.80 10.64 -1.86
C TYR A 33 -6.23 10.72 -2.42
N ARG A 34 -6.44 10.07 -3.57
CA ARG A 34 -7.73 10.06 -4.28
C ARG A 34 -8.00 8.72 -4.92
N ASP A 35 -6.99 8.16 -5.59
CA ASP A 35 -7.12 7.00 -6.46
C ASP A 35 -6.42 5.74 -5.90
N GLU A 36 -6.07 5.69 -4.61
CA GLU A 36 -5.52 4.47 -3.97
C GLU A 36 -6.44 3.25 -4.17
N GLY A 37 -7.76 3.47 -4.21
CA GLY A 37 -8.74 2.42 -4.53
C GLY A 37 -8.58 1.84 -5.95
N LYS A 38 -8.03 2.59 -6.90
CA LYS A 38 -7.70 2.09 -8.24
C LYS A 38 -6.48 1.20 -8.23
N LEU A 39 -5.46 1.50 -7.43
CA LEU A 39 -4.32 0.60 -7.21
C LEU A 39 -4.82 -0.72 -6.62
N MET A 40 -5.66 -0.65 -5.58
CA MET A 40 -6.26 -1.82 -4.95
C MET A 40 -7.07 -2.65 -5.95
N GLY A 41 -7.89 -2.02 -6.79
CA GLY A 41 -8.64 -2.70 -7.83
C GLY A 41 -7.76 -3.32 -8.93
N LEU A 42 -6.69 -2.62 -9.32
CA LEU A 42 -5.72 -3.10 -10.31
C LEU A 42 -4.98 -4.34 -9.81
N ALA A 43 -4.57 -4.33 -8.53
CA ALA A 43 -3.88 -5.45 -7.89
C ALA A 43 -4.68 -6.76 -7.99
N ALA A 44 -6.01 -6.72 -7.89
CA ALA A 44 -6.85 -7.91 -8.00
C ALA A 44 -6.72 -8.65 -9.34
N LEU A 45 -6.32 -7.95 -10.42
CA LEU A 45 -6.10 -8.55 -11.75
C LEU A 45 -4.78 -9.35 -11.85
N GLY A 46 -3.93 -9.29 -10.81
CA GLY A 46 -2.65 -10.00 -10.73
C GLY A 46 -2.70 -11.36 -10.05
N GLU A 47 -3.82 -11.72 -9.43
CA GLU A 47 -3.94 -12.86 -8.51
C GLU A 47 -3.51 -14.19 -9.15
N GLU A 48 -3.90 -14.44 -10.41
CA GLU A 48 -3.56 -15.68 -11.12
C GLU A 48 -2.05 -15.86 -11.35
N ARG A 49 -1.28 -14.76 -11.35
CA ARG A 49 0.17 -14.76 -11.57
C ARG A 49 0.98 -14.68 -10.27
N ARG A 50 0.32 -14.66 -9.10
CA ARG A 50 0.98 -14.45 -7.80
C ARG A 50 2.16 -15.38 -7.52
N ALA A 51 2.06 -16.65 -7.92
CA ALA A 51 3.06 -17.67 -7.63
C ALA A 51 4.44 -17.37 -8.25
N ASN A 52 4.45 -16.63 -9.36
CA ASN A 52 5.66 -16.25 -10.09
C ASN A 52 5.93 -14.75 -10.05
N ASN A 53 5.18 -14.00 -9.22
CA ASN A 53 5.30 -12.55 -9.16
C ASN A 53 6.57 -12.16 -8.39
N PRO A 54 7.54 -11.47 -9.01
CA PRO A 54 8.81 -11.13 -8.38
C PRO A 54 8.74 -9.92 -7.44
N TRP A 55 7.63 -9.16 -7.48
CA TRP A 55 7.54 -7.87 -6.82
C TRP A 55 7.55 -7.91 -5.30
N PRO A 56 6.89 -8.86 -4.60
CA PRO A 56 6.97 -8.91 -3.14
C PRO A 56 8.41 -8.96 -2.63
N GLU A 57 9.26 -9.84 -3.17
CA GLU A 57 10.66 -9.91 -2.74
C GLU A 57 11.39 -8.59 -2.98
N ARG A 58 11.24 -8.02 -4.19
CA ARG A 58 11.93 -6.78 -4.59
C ARG A 58 11.51 -5.57 -3.78
N LEU A 59 10.21 -5.45 -3.51
CA LEU A 59 9.63 -4.36 -2.72
C LEU A 59 10.04 -4.43 -1.26
N SER A 60 10.61 -5.55 -0.78
CA SER A 60 11.21 -5.64 0.56
C SER A 60 12.39 -4.69 0.75
N LYS A 61 12.97 -4.15 -0.33
CA LYS A 61 13.96 -3.06 -0.27
C LYS A 61 13.36 -1.72 0.15
N ILE A 62 12.05 -1.53 -0.08
CA ILE A 62 11.32 -0.30 0.28
C ILE A 62 10.52 -0.52 1.56
N LEU A 63 9.71 -1.58 1.61
CA LEU A 63 8.86 -1.95 2.73
C LEU A 63 9.30 -3.32 3.24
N ARG A 64 10.18 -3.30 4.23
CA ARG A 64 10.66 -4.51 4.90
C ARG A 64 9.71 -4.89 6.01
N VAL A 65 9.03 -6.02 5.86
CA VAL A 65 8.20 -6.58 6.93
C VAL A 65 9.09 -7.36 7.90
N THR A 66 8.96 -7.07 9.18
CA THR A 66 9.69 -7.77 10.24
C THR A 66 8.71 -8.65 11.03
N ARG A 67 9.23 -9.44 11.98
CA ARG A 67 8.38 -10.27 12.84
C ARG A 67 7.32 -9.44 13.60
N ASP A 68 7.69 -8.22 13.95
CA ASP A 68 7.01 -7.40 14.95
C ASP A 68 6.47 -6.08 14.37
N GLY A 69 6.46 -5.94 13.04
CA GLY A 69 5.98 -4.76 12.34
C GLY A 69 6.60 -4.61 10.96
N TYR A 70 7.03 -3.39 10.63
CA TYR A 70 7.63 -3.09 9.33
C TYR A 70 8.59 -1.91 9.43
N GLU A 71 9.41 -1.76 8.39
CA GLU A 71 10.24 -0.60 8.15
C GLU A 71 10.04 -0.12 6.71
N VAL A 72 9.73 1.16 6.53
CA VAL A 72 9.71 1.81 5.20
C VAL A 72 10.99 2.60 5.03
N ASP A 73 11.72 2.38 3.94
CA ASP A 73 12.83 3.23 3.52
C ASP A 73 12.28 4.49 2.83
N PRO A 74 12.39 5.67 3.46
CA PRO A 74 11.84 6.91 2.93
C PRO A 74 12.65 7.48 1.75
N THR A 75 13.81 6.92 1.41
CA THR A 75 14.59 7.36 0.24
C THR A 75 13.85 7.11 -1.08
N PHE A 76 12.88 6.21 -1.11
CA PHE A 76 12.04 5.92 -2.28
C PHE A 76 10.79 6.81 -2.38
N THR A 77 10.36 7.41 -1.27
CA THR A 77 9.08 8.13 -1.19
C THR A 77 9.22 9.61 -0.86
N LYS A 78 10.26 10.01 -0.11
CA LYS A 78 10.40 11.37 0.42
C LYS A 78 11.80 11.97 0.30
N PHE A 79 12.85 11.18 0.53
CA PHE A 79 14.22 11.70 0.59
C PHE A 79 14.94 11.49 -0.73
N GLY A 80 14.90 12.49 -1.61
CA GLY A 80 15.61 12.46 -2.89
C GLY A 80 15.05 13.45 -3.90
N GLY A 81 15.56 13.34 -5.14
CA GLY A 81 14.99 14.04 -6.30
C GLY A 81 13.62 13.46 -6.67
N HIS A 82 12.69 14.34 -7.02
CA HIS A 82 11.29 14.02 -7.36
C HIS A 82 10.99 14.44 -8.80
N TYR A 83 11.82 14.02 -9.77
CA TYR A 83 11.72 14.57 -11.13
C TYR A 83 10.47 14.11 -11.88
N PHE A 84 9.97 12.91 -11.55
CA PHE A 84 8.83 12.30 -12.23
C PHE A 84 7.49 12.57 -11.53
N ALA A 85 7.48 12.66 -10.19
CA ALA A 85 6.30 13.00 -9.39
C ALA A 85 6.68 13.40 -7.95
N ASP A 86 5.84 14.20 -7.30
CA ASP A 86 6.05 14.64 -5.90
C ASP A 86 5.99 13.51 -4.85
N ARG A 87 5.49 12.32 -5.22
CA ARG A 87 5.17 11.24 -4.27
C ARG A 87 6.11 10.05 -4.30
N PHE A 88 7.06 10.05 -5.23
CA PHE A 88 8.16 9.10 -5.22
C PHE A 88 9.43 9.76 -5.70
N THR A 89 10.57 9.22 -5.29
CA THR A 89 11.86 9.74 -5.72
C THR A 89 12.36 9.00 -6.95
N ASP A 90 13.40 9.53 -7.59
CA ASP A 90 14.07 8.84 -8.70
C ASP A 90 14.69 7.49 -8.28
N ALA A 91 14.91 7.28 -6.97
CA ALA A 91 15.36 5.99 -6.45
C ALA A 91 14.30 4.91 -6.67
N LEU A 92 13.00 5.27 -6.55
CA LEU A 92 11.91 4.34 -6.87
C LEU A 92 11.93 3.98 -8.35
N VAL A 93 12.07 4.97 -9.22
CA VAL A 93 12.15 4.75 -10.67
C VAL A 93 13.30 3.82 -10.99
N LYS A 94 14.50 4.10 -10.49
CA LYS A 94 15.70 3.28 -10.70
C LYS A 94 15.54 1.85 -10.17
N LEU A 95 14.85 1.66 -9.06
CA LEU A 95 14.60 0.32 -8.51
C LEU A 95 13.72 -0.51 -9.46
N VAL A 96 12.62 0.08 -9.92
CA VAL A 96 11.66 -0.60 -10.80
C VAL A 96 12.26 -0.82 -12.19
N THR A 97 12.81 0.22 -12.81
CA THR A 97 13.40 0.13 -14.16
C THR A 97 14.72 -0.63 -14.20
N GLY A 98 15.44 -0.68 -13.07
CA GLY A 98 16.63 -1.53 -12.92
C GLY A 98 16.29 -3.02 -12.90
N PHE A 99 15.05 -3.40 -12.61
CA PHE A 99 14.58 -4.78 -12.77
C PHE A 99 13.95 -5.01 -14.14
N ASP A 100 13.04 -4.14 -14.55
CA ASP A 100 12.40 -4.18 -15.86
C ASP A 100 12.43 -2.77 -16.49
N PRO A 101 13.33 -2.51 -17.45
CA PRO A 101 13.46 -1.20 -18.08
C PRO A 101 12.19 -0.68 -18.76
N THR A 102 11.20 -1.54 -19.02
CA THR A 102 9.94 -1.17 -19.67
C THR A 102 8.85 -0.70 -18.71
N LEU A 103 9.06 -0.92 -17.40
CA LEU A 103 8.19 -0.46 -16.33
C LEU A 103 8.58 0.94 -15.88
N GLU A 104 8.48 1.91 -16.78
CA GLU A 104 8.64 3.33 -16.45
C GLU A 104 7.38 3.90 -15.77
N PRO A 105 7.46 5.03 -15.04
CA PRO A 105 6.28 5.68 -14.49
C PRO A 105 5.22 5.95 -15.57
N VAL A 106 3.97 5.62 -15.27
CA VAL A 106 2.84 5.80 -16.19
C VAL A 106 2.33 7.23 -16.10
N ALA A 107 2.19 7.92 -17.23
CA ALA A 107 1.57 9.25 -17.24
C ALA A 107 0.04 9.15 -17.06
N TYR A 108 -0.58 10.20 -16.51
CA TYR A 108 -2.02 10.22 -16.32
C TYR A 108 -2.76 10.06 -17.66
N GLY A 109 -3.59 9.01 -17.77
CA GLY A 109 -4.35 8.71 -18.98
C GLY A 109 -3.53 8.12 -20.13
N GLU A 110 -2.28 7.71 -19.89
CA GLU A 110 -1.42 7.08 -20.90
C GLU A 110 -2.03 5.76 -21.41
N LYS A 111 -1.97 5.58 -22.73
CA LYS A 111 -2.50 4.40 -23.43
C LYS A 111 -1.43 3.72 -24.27
N ILE A 112 -1.56 2.41 -24.40
CA ILE A 112 -0.76 1.55 -25.27
C ILE A 112 -1.65 0.79 -26.25
N GLN A 113 -1.07 0.32 -27.35
CA GLN A 113 -1.77 -0.57 -28.28
C GLN A 113 -1.60 -2.02 -27.83
N GLN A 114 -2.72 -2.69 -27.54
CA GLN A 114 -2.74 -4.09 -27.13
C GLN A 114 -3.94 -4.79 -27.77
N GLY A 115 -3.70 -5.90 -28.47
CA GLY A 115 -4.79 -6.65 -29.13
C GLY A 115 -5.59 -5.85 -30.17
N GLY A 116 -4.97 -4.85 -30.80
CA GLY A 116 -5.61 -3.98 -31.80
C GLY A 116 -6.47 -2.84 -31.22
N ALA A 117 -6.46 -2.63 -29.90
CA ALA A 117 -7.15 -1.53 -29.25
C ALA A 117 -6.23 -0.70 -28.35
N ALA A 118 -6.56 0.59 -28.22
CA ALA A 118 -5.87 1.49 -27.29
C ALA A 118 -6.39 1.28 -25.86
N VAL A 119 -5.59 0.64 -25.02
CA VAL A 119 -5.90 0.35 -23.61
C VAL A 119 -5.03 1.21 -22.70
N SER A 120 -5.46 1.45 -21.45
CA SER A 120 -4.63 2.14 -20.48
C SER A 120 -3.33 1.38 -20.20
N LYS A 121 -2.19 2.08 -20.18
CA LYS A 121 -0.86 1.46 -20.00
C LYS A 121 -0.74 0.64 -18.70
N TYR A 122 -1.36 1.10 -17.62
CA TYR A 122 -1.35 0.38 -16.34
C TYR A 122 -2.05 -0.99 -16.39
N LEU A 123 -2.80 -1.31 -17.44
CA LEU A 123 -3.42 -2.64 -17.64
C LEU A 123 -2.45 -3.66 -18.26
N ASP A 124 -1.27 -3.24 -18.69
CA ASP A 124 -0.24 -4.19 -19.09
C ASP A 124 0.08 -5.11 -17.90
N PRO A 125 0.14 -6.44 -18.12
CA PRO A 125 0.32 -7.43 -17.05
C PRO A 125 1.48 -7.14 -16.11
N ARG A 126 2.55 -6.51 -16.60
CA ARG A 126 3.73 -6.17 -15.79
C ARG A 126 3.42 -5.11 -14.72
N TYR A 127 2.60 -4.11 -15.04
CA TYR A 127 2.16 -3.09 -14.06
C TYR A 127 1.10 -3.65 -13.12
N VAL A 128 0.25 -4.56 -13.61
CA VAL A 128 -0.70 -5.30 -12.77
C VAL A 128 0.04 -6.13 -11.73
N ASP A 129 1.12 -6.81 -12.14
CA ASP A 129 1.94 -7.61 -11.23
C ASP A 129 2.67 -6.72 -10.21
N LEU A 130 3.14 -5.54 -10.62
CA LEU A 130 3.69 -4.54 -9.69
C LEU A 130 2.63 -4.10 -8.67
N ALA A 131 1.42 -3.75 -9.12
CA ALA A 131 0.32 -3.35 -8.25
C ALA A 131 -0.06 -4.46 -7.25
N TRP A 132 -0.10 -5.71 -7.70
CA TRP A 132 -0.33 -6.87 -6.83
C TRP A 132 0.76 -6.99 -5.75
N GLY A 133 2.04 -6.86 -6.12
CA GLY A 133 3.14 -6.92 -5.16
C GLY A 133 3.11 -5.79 -4.12
N VAL A 134 2.68 -4.59 -4.53
CA VAL A 134 2.49 -3.44 -3.62
C VAL A 134 1.37 -3.71 -2.63
N GLN A 135 0.23 -4.23 -3.11
CA GLN A 135 -0.90 -4.60 -2.27
C GLN A 135 -0.53 -5.70 -1.28
N GLU A 136 0.16 -6.75 -1.74
CA GLU A 136 0.63 -7.85 -0.88
C GLU A 136 1.56 -7.32 0.23
N LYS A 137 2.48 -6.41 -0.09
CA LYS A 137 3.39 -5.84 0.92
C LYS A 137 2.69 -4.98 1.97
N LEU A 138 1.65 -4.24 1.56
CA LEU A 138 0.82 -3.51 2.52
C LEU A 138 0.12 -4.48 3.47
N GLU A 139 -0.47 -5.56 2.93
CA GLU A 139 -1.17 -6.60 3.70
C GLU A 139 -0.24 -7.32 4.68
N GLU A 140 0.95 -7.72 4.24
CA GLU A 140 1.97 -8.34 5.10
C GLU A 140 2.38 -7.42 6.26
N ALA A 141 2.64 -6.13 5.97
CA ALA A 141 3.04 -5.16 6.98
C ALA A 141 1.94 -4.92 8.03
N ALA A 142 0.69 -4.72 7.57
CA ALA A 142 -0.45 -4.55 8.46
C ALA A 142 -0.69 -5.81 9.32
N LYS A 143 -0.61 -7.00 8.70
CA LYS A 143 -0.75 -8.29 9.40
C LYS A 143 0.30 -8.47 10.48
N ALA A 144 1.56 -8.11 10.23
CA ALA A 144 2.63 -8.20 11.22
C ALA A 144 2.33 -7.29 12.44
N MET A 145 1.93 -6.04 12.20
CA MET A 145 1.56 -5.11 13.28
C MET A 145 0.38 -5.62 14.10
N VAL A 146 -0.71 -6.04 13.45
CA VAL A 146 -1.91 -6.52 14.15
C VAL A 146 -1.61 -7.80 14.92
N THR A 147 -0.88 -8.74 14.32
CA THR A 147 -0.50 -10.01 14.97
C THR A 147 0.30 -9.75 16.25
N ARG A 148 1.24 -8.81 16.20
CA ARG A 148 1.98 -8.40 17.39
C ARG A 148 1.06 -7.77 18.43
N ALA A 149 0.22 -6.80 18.04
CA ALA A 149 -0.68 -6.12 18.98
C ALA A 149 -1.64 -7.10 19.67
N VAL A 150 -2.17 -8.10 18.94
CA VAL A 150 -2.98 -9.20 19.48
C VAL A 150 -2.19 -10.00 20.51
N LYS A 151 -0.94 -10.37 20.19
CA LYS A 151 -0.07 -11.14 21.09
C LYS A 151 0.30 -10.36 22.36
N GLU A 152 0.63 -9.08 22.21
CA GLU A 152 1.15 -8.23 23.28
C GLU A 152 0.04 -7.73 24.23
N TYR A 153 -1.13 -7.40 23.67
CA TYR A 153 -2.22 -6.77 24.43
C TYR A 153 -3.45 -7.67 24.60
N GLY A 154 -3.43 -8.88 24.04
CA GLY A 154 -4.55 -9.83 24.14
C GLY A 154 -5.83 -9.35 23.47
N ILE A 155 -5.74 -8.43 22.49
CA ILE A 155 -6.89 -7.84 21.82
C ILE A 155 -7.50 -8.80 20.78
N ARG A 156 -8.83 -8.80 20.68
CA ARG A 156 -9.59 -9.57 19.68
C ARG A 156 -10.54 -8.70 18.84
N ASN A 157 -10.74 -7.45 19.26
CA ASN A 157 -11.55 -6.47 18.55
C ASN A 157 -10.62 -5.36 18.05
N LEU A 158 -10.64 -5.07 16.76
CA LEU A 158 -9.78 -4.09 16.12
C LEU A 158 -10.61 -2.92 15.59
N CYS A 159 -10.24 -1.69 15.97
CA CYS A 159 -10.76 -0.47 15.33
C CYS A 159 -9.69 0.10 14.41
N ILE A 160 -10.04 0.45 13.17
CA ILE A 160 -9.14 1.03 12.18
C ILE A 160 -9.67 2.39 11.73
N ALA A 161 -8.75 3.35 11.67
CA ALA A 161 -8.92 4.67 11.07
C ALA A 161 -7.60 5.08 10.36
N GLY A 162 -7.59 6.24 9.71
CA GLY A 162 -6.51 6.70 8.84
C GLY A 162 -6.76 6.31 7.38
N GLY A 163 -6.16 7.06 6.44
CA GLY A 163 -6.41 6.85 4.99
C GLY A 163 -6.16 5.42 4.49
N VAL A 164 -5.13 4.74 5.03
CA VAL A 164 -4.84 3.32 4.72
C VAL A 164 -5.97 2.39 5.17
N GLY A 165 -6.72 2.77 6.21
CA GLY A 165 -7.89 2.04 6.69
C GLY A 165 -9.03 1.92 5.67
N LEU A 166 -9.02 2.72 4.60
CA LEU A 166 -9.96 2.58 3.48
C LEU A 166 -9.62 1.40 2.54
N ASN A 167 -8.47 0.74 2.70
CA ASN A 167 -8.11 -0.45 1.93
C ASN A 167 -8.93 -1.66 2.42
N CYS A 168 -10.08 -1.90 1.79
CA CYS A 168 -11.01 -2.95 2.22
C CYS A 168 -10.44 -4.37 2.03
N LYS A 169 -9.57 -4.57 1.04
CA LYS A 169 -8.88 -5.84 0.83
C LYS A 169 -7.93 -6.16 2.00
N MET A 170 -7.13 -5.19 2.45
CA MET A 170 -6.31 -5.31 3.66
C MET A 170 -7.16 -5.58 4.90
N ASN A 171 -8.27 -4.86 5.09
CA ASN A 171 -9.15 -5.08 6.24
C ASN A 171 -9.73 -6.50 6.28
N GLY A 172 -10.13 -7.03 5.11
CA GLY A 172 -10.60 -8.41 4.97
C GLY A 172 -9.50 -9.43 5.28
N GLU A 173 -8.29 -9.20 4.77
CA GLU A 173 -7.12 -10.05 5.05
C GLU A 173 -6.79 -10.07 6.54
N LEU A 174 -6.81 -8.93 7.23
CA LEU A 174 -6.58 -8.85 8.68
C LEU A 174 -7.58 -9.71 9.47
N LEU A 175 -8.86 -9.70 9.09
CA LEU A 175 -9.89 -10.49 9.75
C LEU A 175 -9.72 -12.00 9.49
N GLN A 176 -9.19 -12.39 8.34
CA GLN A 176 -9.02 -13.80 7.96
C GLN A 176 -7.71 -14.41 8.45
N ALA A 177 -6.62 -13.63 8.43
CA ALA A 177 -5.26 -14.13 8.63
C ALA A 177 -4.70 -13.83 10.02
N THR A 178 -5.44 -13.13 10.89
CA THR A 178 -5.03 -12.84 12.27
C THR A 178 -6.04 -13.37 13.28
N PRO A 179 -5.70 -13.46 14.58
CA PRO A 179 -6.64 -13.92 15.60
C PRO A 179 -7.71 -12.88 16.01
N VAL A 180 -7.89 -11.80 15.24
CA VAL A 180 -8.95 -10.80 15.42
C VAL A 180 -10.30 -11.42 15.07
N GLU A 181 -11.31 -11.17 15.90
CA GLU A 181 -12.67 -11.71 15.73
C GLU A 181 -13.64 -10.68 15.16
N ARG A 182 -13.39 -9.38 15.44
CA ARG A 182 -14.24 -8.28 15.00
C ARG A 182 -13.40 -7.10 14.59
N ILE A 183 -13.78 -6.50 13.46
CA ILE A 183 -13.15 -5.31 12.93
C ILE A 183 -14.20 -4.21 12.75
N PHE A 184 -13.87 -3.00 13.20
CA PHE A 184 -14.63 -1.79 12.91
C PHE A 184 -13.73 -0.83 12.16
N VAL A 185 -14.15 -0.43 10.97
CA VAL A 185 -13.44 0.54 10.13
C VAL A 185 -14.29 1.80 10.09
N GLN A 186 -13.72 2.94 10.48
CA GLN A 186 -14.46 4.19 10.50
C GLN A 186 -14.82 4.57 9.03
N PRO A 187 -16.08 4.90 8.67
CA PRO A 187 -16.47 5.08 7.27
C PRO A 187 -15.74 6.23 6.53
N ALA A 188 -15.48 7.32 7.22
CA ALA A 188 -14.67 8.45 6.76
C ALA A 188 -13.23 8.34 7.30
N SER A 189 -12.59 7.16 7.20
CA SER A 189 -11.34 6.86 7.91
C SER A 189 -10.19 7.83 7.58
N ASN A 190 -10.26 8.50 6.43
CA ASN A 190 -9.31 9.54 6.06
C ASN A 190 -9.49 10.82 6.89
N ASP A 191 -8.73 11.85 6.54
CA ASP A 191 -8.67 13.10 7.31
C ASP A 191 -10.03 13.81 7.42
N ALA A 192 -11.00 13.54 6.55
CA ALA A 192 -12.34 14.10 6.65
C ALA A 192 -13.08 13.65 7.92
N GLY A 193 -12.78 12.45 8.43
CA GLY A 193 -13.38 11.90 9.65
C GLY A 193 -12.84 12.50 10.94
N THR A 194 -11.74 13.26 10.90
CA THR A 194 -11.13 13.87 12.11
C THR A 194 -12.07 14.82 12.83
N SER A 195 -12.95 15.51 12.08
CA SER A 195 -13.99 16.38 12.63
C SER A 195 -14.99 15.66 13.56
N ILE A 196 -15.21 14.36 13.38
CA ILE A 196 -16.09 13.55 14.24
C ILE A 196 -15.33 13.07 15.50
N GLY A 197 -14.01 12.93 15.40
CA GLY A 197 -13.18 12.41 16.48
C GLY A 197 -12.65 13.48 17.46
N ALA A 198 -12.63 14.76 17.06
CA ALA A 198 -12.14 15.90 17.85
C ALA A 198 -13.21 16.43 18.82
#